data_AF-A0A7U9S5Q6-F1
#
_entry.id   AF-A0A7U9S5Q6-F1
#
_cell.length_a   1.000
_cell.length_b   1.000
_cell.length_c   1.000
_cell.angle_alpha   90.00
_cell.angle_beta   90.00
_cell.angle_gamma   90.00
#
_symmetry.space_group_name_H-M   'P 1'
#
loop_
_entity.id
_entity.type
_entity.pdbx_description
1 polymer ?
#
loop_
_entity_poly.entity_id
_entity_poly.type
_entity_poly.pdbx_seq_one_letter_code
_entity_poly.pdbx_strand_id
1 'polypeptide(L)'
;MNRVALETFSSFDTGKHPAKSEPERFYHGFVLGLMVELAGRYALTSNRESGFGRYDVMLEPLKEGEDAFILEFKVFQPKKEQDLQDTVKSALAQIEEKNYAAGLLAKGIPQERIRSYGFAFQGRTVLIG
;
A
#
# COMPACT_ATOMS: atom_id res chain seq x y z
N MET A 1 -7.33 12.67 -13.46
CA MET A 1 -7.61 11.22 -13.39
C MET A 1 -8.20 10.79 -14.72
N ASN A 2 -7.62 9.78 -15.38
CA ASN A 2 -7.99 9.43 -16.76
C ASN A 2 -9.38 8.76 -16.81
N ARG A 3 -10.20 9.04 -17.83
CA ARG A 3 -11.59 8.54 -17.92
C ARG A 3 -11.69 7.01 -17.90
N VAL A 4 -10.71 6.35 -18.53
CA VAL A 4 -10.55 4.89 -18.52
C VAL A 4 -10.34 4.36 -17.10
N ALA A 5 -9.52 5.04 -16.30
CA ALA A 5 -9.32 4.65 -14.90
C ALA A 5 -10.63 4.78 -14.12
N LEU A 6 -11.35 5.90 -14.30
CA LEU A 6 -12.62 6.17 -13.61
C LEU A 6 -13.73 5.16 -13.96
N GLU A 7 -13.85 4.78 -15.23
CA GLU A 7 -14.78 3.73 -15.69
C GLU A 7 -14.38 2.35 -15.15
N THR A 8 -13.08 2.05 -15.09
CA THR A 8 -12.56 0.81 -14.49
C THR A 8 -12.88 0.75 -12.99
N PHE A 9 -12.62 1.81 -12.23
CA PHE A 9 -12.99 1.90 -10.80
C PHE A 9 -14.48 1.67 -10.59
N SER A 10 -15.32 2.32 -11.40
CA SER A 10 -16.77 2.15 -11.30
C SER A 10 -17.23 0.72 -11.60
N SER A 11 -16.58 0.00 -12.51
CA SER A 11 -16.90 -1.40 -12.81
C SER A 11 -16.56 -2.35 -11.65
N PHE A 12 -15.51 -2.06 -10.88
CA PHE A 12 -15.14 -2.86 -9.71
C PHE A 12 -15.93 -2.47 -8.44
N ASP A 13 -16.32 -1.19 -8.29
CA ASP A 13 -17.15 -0.70 -7.18
C ASP A 13 -18.64 -1.10 -7.27
N THR A 14 -19.19 -1.28 -8.47
CA THR A 14 -20.65 -1.47 -8.68
C THR A 14 -21.09 -2.93 -8.78
N GLY A 15 -20.18 -3.89 -8.65
CA GLY A 15 -20.52 -5.31 -8.61
C GLY A 15 -21.26 -5.68 -7.33
N LYS A 16 -22.60 -5.80 -7.39
CA LYS A 16 -23.46 -6.37 -6.32
C LYS A 16 -23.07 -7.79 -5.89
N HIS A 17 -22.13 -8.41 -6.60
CA HIS A 17 -21.34 -9.52 -6.15
C HIS A 17 -19.88 -9.16 -6.43
N PRO A 18 -19.03 -8.94 -5.41
CA PRO A 18 -17.60 -8.99 -5.68
C PRO A 18 -17.37 -10.37 -6.27
N ALA A 19 -16.89 -10.43 -7.51
CA ALA A 19 -16.20 -11.64 -7.93
C ALA A 19 -15.24 -11.99 -6.78
N LYS A 20 -15.08 -13.26 -6.46
CA LYS A 20 -14.15 -13.73 -5.42
C LYS A 20 -12.67 -13.31 -5.67
N SER A 21 -12.43 -12.40 -6.62
CA SER A 21 -11.18 -11.70 -6.90
C SER A 21 -10.93 -10.65 -5.82
N GLU A 22 -9.85 -10.89 -5.06
CA GLU A 22 -9.28 -10.04 -4.02
C GLU A 22 -9.21 -8.55 -4.46
N PRO A 23 -10.10 -7.68 -3.95
CA PRO A 23 -10.16 -6.27 -4.36
C PRO A 23 -8.84 -5.53 -4.11
N GLU A 24 -8.10 -5.95 -3.08
CA GLU A 24 -6.75 -5.46 -2.74
C GLU A 24 -5.76 -5.61 -3.91
N ARG A 25 -5.84 -6.71 -4.68
CA ARG A 25 -4.96 -6.93 -5.85
C ARG A 25 -5.18 -5.91 -6.96
N PHE A 26 -6.43 -5.44 -7.13
CA PHE A 26 -6.74 -4.41 -8.13
C PHE A 26 -6.12 -3.06 -7.74
N TYR A 27 -6.33 -2.65 -6.48
CA TYR A 27 -5.73 -1.42 -5.96
C TYR A 27 -4.21 -1.46 -6.01
N HIS A 28 -3.62 -2.62 -5.65
CA HIS A 28 -2.19 -2.86 -5.75
C HIS A 28 -1.65 -2.61 -7.17
N GLY A 29 -2.22 -3.27 -8.18
CA GLY A 29 -1.79 -3.12 -9.57
C GLY A 29 -1.96 -1.69 -10.10
N PHE A 30 -3.03 -1.01 -9.70
CA PHE A 30 -3.27 0.38 -10.09
C PHE A 30 -2.23 1.33 -9.47
N VAL A 31 -1.97 1.21 -8.17
CA VAL A 31 -1.01 2.06 -7.46
C VAL A 31 0.40 1.87 -8.04
N LEU A 32 0.80 0.63 -8.34
CA LEU A 32 2.04 0.36 -9.05
C LEU A 32 2.11 1.07 -10.42
N GLY A 33 1.01 1.07 -11.17
CA GLY A 33 0.92 1.76 -12.46
C GLY A 33 1.12 3.27 -12.34
N LEU A 34 0.66 3.89 -11.25
CA LEU A 34 0.92 5.32 -10.97
C LEU A 34 2.36 5.57 -10.52
N MET A 35 2.95 4.64 -9.76
CA MET A 35 4.29 4.80 -9.19
C MET A 35 5.42 4.55 -10.19
N VAL A 36 5.11 4.09 -11.42
CA VAL A 36 6.11 3.92 -12.47
C VAL A 36 6.85 5.22 -12.80
N GLU A 37 6.21 6.39 -12.61
CA GLU A 37 6.84 7.70 -12.81
C GLU A 37 7.93 8.01 -11.77
N LEU A 38 7.98 7.28 -10.65
CA LEU A 38 9.04 7.37 -9.64
C LEU A 38 10.29 6.56 -10.02
N ALA A 39 10.23 5.80 -11.13
CA ALA A 39 11.37 5.06 -11.65
C ALA A 39 12.56 5.99 -11.92
N GLY A 40 13.75 5.60 -11.45
CA GLY A 40 14.97 6.42 -11.54
C GLY A 40 15.22 7.32 -10.34
N ARG A 41 14.22 7.54 -9.47
CA ARG A 41 14.41 8.14 -8.14
C ARG A 41 14.30 7.10 -7.03
N TYR A 42 13.39 6.14 -7.21
CA TYR A 42 13.16 5.03 -6.29
C TYR A 42 13.33 3.68 -6.99
N ALA A 43 13.88 2.70 -6.27
CA ALA A 43 13.68 1.30 -6.57
C ALA A 43 12.30 0.90 -6.02
N LEU A 44 11.34 0.70 -6.94
CA LEU A 44 9.99 0.25 -6.64
C LEU A 44 9.96 -1.28 -6.57
N THR A 45 9.66 -1.83 -5.39
CA THR A 45 9.41 -3.26 -5.19
C THR A 45 8.03 -3.48 -4.62
N SER A 46 7.46 -4.65 -4.89
CA SER A 46 6.16 -5.03 -4.32
C SER A 46 6.11 -6.51 -4.03
N ASN A 47 5.23 -6.91 -3.11
CA ASN A 47 4.89 -8.31 -2.89
C ASN A 47 6.14 -9.19 -2.62
N ARG A 48 7.15 -8.60 -1.97
CA ARG A 48 8.45 -9.21 -1.69
C ARG A 48 8.60 -9.42 -0.19
N GLU A 49 9.36 -10.44 0.17
CA GLU A 49 9.62 -10.78 1.57
C GLU A 49 10.53 -9.74 2.24
N SER A 50 10.16 -9.33 3.45
CA SER A 50 10.97 -8.55 4.38
C SER A 50 10.48 -8.82 5.81
N GLY A 51 11.40 -8.87 6.77
CA GLY A 51 11.09 -9.25 8.15
C GLY A 51 10.38 -10.61 8.20
N PHE A 52 9.13 -10.62 8.64
CA PHE A 52 8.31 -11.83 8.86
C PHE A 52 7.11 -11.95 7.92
N GLY A 53 7.10 -11.25 6.79
CA GLY A 53 6.00 -11.31 5.83
C GLY A 53 6.33 -10.69 4.47
N ARG A 54 5.28 -10.34 3.72
CA ARG A 54 5.36 -9.70 2.41
C ARG A 54 4.63 -8.38 2.46
N TYR A 55 5.33 -7.29 2.16
CA TYR A 55 4.74 -5.97 2.04
C TYR A 55 4.02 -5.82 0.69
N ASP A 56 3.04 -4.94 0.62
CA ASP A 56 2.43 -4.60 -0.66
C ASP A 56 3.38 -3.80 -1.55
N VAL A 57 3.82 -2.61 -1.10
CA VAL A 57 4.74 -1.75 -1.87
C VAL A 57 5.85 -1.18 -0.99
N MET A 58 7.07 -1.13 -1.53
CA MET A 58 8.21 -0.46 -0.95
C MET A 58 8.89 0.43 -1.99
N LEU A 59 9.21 1.65 -1.58
CA LEU A 59 9.98 2.61 -2.35
C LEU A 59 11.31 2.84 -1.63
N GLU A 60 12.36 2.24 -2.15
CA GLU A 60 13.72 2.44 -1.64
C GLU A 60 14.39 3.58 -2.44
N PRO A 61 14.87 4.64 -1.78
CA PRO A 61 15.47 5.78 -2.46
C PRO A 61 16.78 5.37 -3.14
N LEU A 62 16.98 5.80 -4.38
CA LEU A 62 18.25 5.60 -5.10
C LEU A 62 19.29 6.67 -4.75
N LYS A 63 18.86 7.76 -4.09
CA LYS A 63 19.72 8.85 -3.63
C LYS A 63 19.80 8.84 -2.11
N GLU A 64 21.02 8.91 -1.59
CA GLU A 64 21.24 9.16 -0.17
C GLU A 64 20.56 10.47 0.25
N GLY A 65 20.09 10.54 1.48
CA GLY A 65 19.38 11.74 1.93
C GLY A 65 17.92 11.82 1.48
N GLU A 66 17.35 10.81 0.80
CA GLU A 66 15.89 10.69 0.57
C GLU A 66 15.22 9.64 1.47
N ASP A 67 13.93 9.84 1.76
CA ASP A 67 13.14 8.98 2.65
C ASP A 67 12.71 7.72 1.91
N ALA A 68 12.66 6.58 2.61
CA ALA A 68 12.08 5.34 2.11
C ALA A 68 10.61 5.23 2.52
N PHE A 69 9.80 4.52 1.73
CA PHE A 69 8.38 4.36 1.98
C PHE A 69 7.97 2.89 1.99
N ILE A 70 7.11 2.54 2.94
CA ILE A 70 6.44 1.24 3.02
C ILE A 70 4.94 1.50 3.01
N LEU A 71 4.23 0.92 2.04
CA LEU A 71 2.80 1.12 1.86
C LEU A 71 2.09 -0.22 1.99
N GLU A 72 1.01 -0.23 2.75
CA GLU A 72 0.15 -1.39 2.95
C GLU A 72 -1.31 -1.01 2.65
N PHE A 73 -2.00 -1.82 1.85
CA PHE A 73 -3.35 -1.57 1.39
C PHE A 73 -4.34 -2.52 2.08
N LYS A 74 -5.44 -1.98 2.58
CA LYS A 74 -6.52 -2.76 3.18
C LYS A 74 -7.89 -2.25 2.74
N VAL A 75 -8.83 -3.17 2.54
CA VAL A 75 -10.23 -2.83 2.31
C VAL A 75 -10.99 -2.92 3.63
N PHE A 76 -11.78 -1.89 3.94
CA PHE A 76 -12.61 -1.83 5.13
C PHE A 76 -13.54 -3.04 5.22
N GLN A 77 -13.52 -3.72 6.37
CA GLN A 77 -14.35 -4.88 6.67
C GLN A 77 -15.35 -4.53 7.79
N PRO A 78 -16.61 -4.13 7.48
CA PRO A 78 -17.61 -3.73 8.48
C PRO A 78 -17.95 -4.81 9.53
N LYS A 79 -17.54 -6.06 9.30
CA LYS A 79 -17.72 -7.18 10.24
C LYS A 79 -16.62 -7.25 11.32
N LYS A 80 -15.49 -6.56 11.12
CA LYS A 80 -14.30 -6.63 11.97
C LYS A 80 -13.85 -5.26 12.47
N GLU A 81 -14.19 -4.20 11.75
CA GLU A 81 -13.69 -2.83 11.95
C GLU A 81 -14.88 -1.88 12.10
N GLN A 82 -14.75 -0.84 12.94
CA GLN A 82 -15.83 0.12 13.16
C GLN A 82 -15.85 1.20 12.07
N ASP A 83 -14.67 1.63 11.63
CA ASP A 83 -14.49 2.68 10.62
C ASP A 83 -13.18 2.47 9.82
N LEU A 84 -12.92 3.39 8.89
CA LEU A 84 -11.69 3.40 8.09
C LEU A 84 -10.43 3.66 8.94
N GLN A 85 -10.54 4.31 10.09
CA GLN A 85 -9.39 4.56 10.98
C GLN A 85 -8.89 3.25 11.56
N ASP A 86 -9.78 2.34 11.93
CA ASP A 86 -9.43 1.00 12.37
C ASP A 86 -8.69 0.22 11.27
N THR A 87 -9.11 0.36 10.01
CA THR A 87 -8.43 -0.25 8.86
C THR A 87 -7.02 0.31 8.65
N VAL A 88 -6.83 1.63 8.75
CA VAL A 88 -5.49 2.25 8.67
C VAL A 88 -4.59 1.75 9.81
N LYS A 89 -5.11 1.72 11.04
CA LYS A 89 -4.36 1.18 12.19
C LYS A 89 -3.96 -0.27 11.95
N SER A 90 -4.86 -1.10 11.39
CA SER A 90 -4.54 -2.49 11.07
C SER A 90 -3.43 -2.60 10.02
N ALA A 91 -3.42 -1.73 9.01
CA ALA A 91 -2.36 -1.69 8.00
C ALA A 91 -1.01 -1.29 8.62
N LEU A 92 -0.97 -0.23 9.43
CA LEU A 92 0.24 0.21 10.12
C LEU A 92 0.75 -0.84 11.12
N ALA A 93 -0.14 -1.45 11.89
CA ALA A 93 0.21 -2.54 12.81
C ALA A 93 0.84 -3.72 12.06
N GLN A 94 0.30 -4.08 10.89
CA GLN A 94 0.90 -5.13 10.07
C GLN A 94 2.33 -4.78 9.62
N ILE A 95 2.59 -3.54 9.18
CA ILE A 95 3.93 -3.09 8.80
C ILE A 95 4.92 -3.24 9.97
N GLU A 96 4.49 -2.84 11.17
CA GLU A 96 5.29 -2.90 12.39
C GLU A 96 5.53 -4.33 12.85
N GLU A 97 4.46 -5.11 13.05
CA GLU A 97 4.52 -6.50 13.55
C GLU A 97 5.31 -7.41 12.62
N LYS A 98 5.21 -7.20 11.31
CA LYS A 98 5.96 -7.97 10.32
C LYS A 98 7.36 -7.43 10.07
N ASN A 99 7.74 -6.33 10.70
CA ASN A 99 9.06 -5.71 10.62
C ASN A 99 9.51 -5.49 9.16
N TYR A 100 8.63 -4.93 8.33
CA TYR A 100 8.93 -4.73 6.91
C TYR A 100 10.12 -3.77 6.68
N ALA A 101 10.41 -2.89 7.65
CA ALA A 101 11.57 -2.01 7.63
C ALA A 101 12.92 -2.74 7.72
N ALA A 102 12.97 -4.03 8.11
CA ALA A 102 14.20 -4.78 8.31
C ALA A 102 15.17 -4.70 7.13
N GLY A 103 14.67 -4.88 5.90
CA GLY A 103 15.49 -4.80 4.70
C GLY A 103 16.08 -3.41 4.43
N LEU A 104 15.36 -2.35 4.76
CA LEU A 104 15.81 -0.97 4.59
C LEU A 104 16.86 -0.59 5.66
N LEU A 105 16.63 -1.01 6.91
CA LEU A 105 17.57 -0.83 8.02
C LEU A 105 18.89 -1.55 7.75
N ALA A 106 18.84 -2.79 7.25
CA ALA A 106 20.03 -3.56 6.89
C ALA A 106 20.85 -2.90 5.75
N LYS A 107 20.22 -2.07 4.93
CA LYS A 107 20.87 -1.27 3.89
C LYS A 107 21.38 0.09 4.38
N GLY A 108 21.23 0.40 5.67
CA GLY A 108 21.74 1.63 6.28
C GLY A 108 20.78 2.82 6.19
N ILE A 109 19.53 2.62 5.78
CA ILE A 109 18.52 3.69 5.83
C ILE A 109 18.06 3.80 7.29
N PRO A 110 18.24 4.95 7.96
CA PRO A 110 17.94 5.06 9.37
C PRO A 110 16.42 5.15 9.61
N GLN A 111 15.96 4.65 10.76
CA GLN A 111 14.54 4.46 11.08
C GLN A 111 13.71 5.73 10.91
N GLU A 112 14.25 6.89 11.28
CA GLU A 112 13.58 8.20 11.20
C GLU A 112 13.32 8.67 9.76
N ARG A 113 13.88 7.97 8.77
CA ARG A 113 13.72 8.22 7.33
C ARG A 113 12.92 7.13 6.63
N ILE A 114 12.35 6.19 7.37
CA ILE A 114 11.43 5.18 6.87
C ILE A 114 10.01 5.64 7.21
N ARG A 115 9.21 5.91 6.19
CA ARG A 115 7.82 6.34 6.31
C ARG A 115 6.90 5.16 6.02
N SER A 116 6.02 4.84 6.96
CA SER A 116 5.01 3.80 6.80
C SER A 116 3.65 4.45 6.59
N TYR A 117 2.90 3.95 5.61
CA TYR A 117 1.54 4.44 5.33
C TYR A 117 0.57 3.28 5.16
N GLY A 118 -0.55 3.35 5.87
CA GLY A 118 -1.70 2.49 5.69
C GLY A 118 -2.73 3.16 4.77
N PHE A 119 -3.15 2.45 3.73
CA PHE A 119 -4.21 2.89 2.82
C PHE A 119 -5.47 2.06 3.07
N ALA A 120 -6.50 2.69 3.61
CA ALA A 120 -7.79 2.07 3.87
C ALA A 120 -8.82 2.47 2.81
N PHE A 121 -9.41 1.47 2.13
CA PHE A 121 -10.39 1.69 1.07
C PHE A 121 -11.81 1.30 1.49
N GLN A 122 -12.79 2.15 1.17
CA GLN A 122 -14.21 1.84 1.23
C GLN A 122 -14.89 2.40 -0.04
N GLY A 123 -15.01 1.55 -1.06
CA GLY A 123 -15.42 1.98 -2.40
C GLY A 123 -14.49 3.08 -2.92
N ARG A 124 -15.05 4.26 -3.22
CA ARG A 124 -14.31 5.43 -3.70
C ARG A 124 -13.61 6.25 -2.62
N THR A 125 -13.88 5.96 -1.35
CA THR A 125 -13.26 6.67 -0.22
C THR A 125 -11.95 5.98 0.13
N VAL A 126 -10.88 6.76 0.21
CA VAL A 126 -9.59 6.32 0.75
C VAL A 126 -9.22 7.17 1.96
N LEU A 127 -8.81 6.51 3.04
CA LEU A 127 -8.16 7.15 4.16
C LEU A 127 -6.71 6.68 4.19
N ILE A 128 -5.78 7.63 4.34
CA ILE A 128 -4.35 7.37 4.41
C ILE A 128 -3.87 7.89 5.77
N GLY A 129 -3.08 7.10 6.47
CA GLY A 129 -2.44 7.49 7.72
C GLY A 129 -1.18 6.69 8.02
#